data_AF-A0A7M1R570-F1
#
_entry.id   AF-A0A7M1R570-F1
#
_cell.length_a   1.000
_cell.length_b   1.000
_cell.length_c   1.000
_cell.angle_alpha   90.00
_cell.angle_beta   90.00
_cell.angle_gamma   90.00
#
_symmetry.space_group_name_H-M   'P 1'
#
loop_
_entity.id
_entity.type
_entity.pdbx_description
1 polymer ?
#
loop_
_entity_poly.entity_id
_entity_poly.type
_entity_poly.pdbx_seq_one_letter_code
_entity_poly.pdbx_strand_id
1 'polypeptide(L)'
;MRYSFLGPRGTFTQQALNQICPEEESTHIPALDSPRAIKMVRAGQADFAVVPIENSVEGGINATLDTLAAGSDLLIYGEVLVDIAFTLAVRPGTKLEDITHISTHQAAWTQCRNWLGVHLPDVVHLPATSTAAGAAGLAADGEPGYQATLVSALAAQQYGLEALREGVADNPDAVTRFVLIGKAGKLPPRTGSDKTTLMVQLPSDEAGALLNMLEQFKARGVNLSRIESRPIGDSLGRYAFSIDAEGHLMDERIQSVLIGLHRVCPKVTFLGSYPSADGRRIHPRPGTSDDDFLGARAWVDSLVERSR
;
A
#
# COMPACT_ATOMS: atom_id res chain seq x y z
N MET A 1 13.99 -13.71 10.42
CA MET A 1 12.99 -13.85 9.33
C MET A 1 13.49 -13.16 8.08
N ARG A 2 13.00 -13.53 6.90
CA ARG A 2 13.38 -12.97 5.59
C ARG A 2 12.24 -12.11 5.04
N TYR A 3 12.54 -10.85 4.72
CA TYR A 3 11.59 -9.90 4.16
C TYR A 3 12.02 -9.51 2.76
N SER A 4 11.19 -9.79 1.75
CA SER A 4 11.36 -9.19 0.42
C SER A 4 10.74 -7.80 0.38
N PHE A 5 11.27 -6.91 -0.44
CA PHE A 5 10.67 -5.59 -0.65
C PHE A 5 10.96 -5.05 -2.05
N LEU A 6 10.20 -4.05 -2.50
CA LEU A 6 10.48 -3.31 -3.73
C LEU A 6 11.83 -2.55 -3.58
N GLY A 7 12.86 -3.10 -4.22
CA GLY A 7 14.20 -2.53 -4.23
C GLY A 7 14.35 -1.37 -5.23
N PRO A 8 15.58 -0.87 -5.43
CA PRO A 8 16.82 -1.28 -4.73
C PRO A 8 16.88 -0.77 -3.28
N ARG A 9 18.00 -0.99 -2.59
CA ARG A 9 18.22 -0.40 -1.26
C ARG A 9 18.27 1.13 -1.35
N GLY A 10 17.78 1.83 -0.33
CA GLY A 10 17.59 3.28 -0.25
C GLY A 10 16.17 3.74 -0.59
N THR A 11 15.28 2.86 -1.06
CA THR A 11 13.91 3.26 -1.40
C THR A 11 13.06 3.56 -0.17
N PHE A 12 11.97 4.31 -0.35
CA PHE A 12 10.93 4.47 0.68
C PHE A 12 10.34 3.13 1.13
N THR A 13 10.37 2.09 0.28
CA THR A 13 9.97 0.74 0.68
C THR A 13 10.90 0.13 1.72
N GLN A 14 12.21 0.36 1.63
CA GLN A 14 13.14 -0.08 2.68
C GLN A 14 12.91 0.71 3.97
N GLN A 15 12.64 2.01 3.87
CA GLN A 15 12.25 2.82 5.03
C GLN A 15 10.99 2.26 5.71
N ALA A 16 9.97 1.89 4.94
CA ALA A 16 8.76 1.23 5.45
C ALA A 16 9.09 -0.12 6.13
N LEU A 17 9.96 -0.92 5.52
CA LEU A 17 10.37 -2.20 6.09
C LEU A 17 11.16 -2.02 7.40
N ASN A 18 12.05 -1.02 7.50
CA ASN A 18 12.79 -0.70 8.72
C ASN A 18 11.87 -0.30 9.89
N GLN A 19 10.70 0.30 9.63
CA GLN A 19 9.71 0.59 10.67
C GLN A 19 8.99 -0.67 11.19
N ILE A 20 8.88 -1.71 10.36
CA ILE A 20 8.25 -2.98 10.70
C ILE A 20 9.25 -3.91 11.40
N CYS A 21 10.42 -4.10 10.80
CA CYS A 21 11.47 -4.97 11.31
C CYS A 21 12.84 -4.48 10.83
N PRO A 22 13.67 -3.92 11.73
CA PRO A 22 15.01 -3.44 11.40
C PRO A 22 15.92 -4.52 10.81
N GLU A 23 16.98 -4.11 10.10
CA GLU A 23 17.95 -5.03 9.47
C GLU A 23 18.78 -5.81 10.49
N GLU A 24 18.91 -5.29 11.72
CA GLU A 24 19.61 -5.95 12.81
C GLU A 24 18.87 -7.23 13.28
N GLU A 25 17.57 -7.31 13.03
CA GLU A 25 16.70 -8.39 13.49
C GLU A 25 16.20 -9.30 12.34
N SER A 26 16.50 -8.94 11.09
CA SER A 26 15.93 -9.63 9.93
C SER A 26 16.78 -9.52 8.66
N THR A 27 16.55 -10.43 7.71
CA THR A 27 17.22 -10.41 6.41
C THR A 27 16.35 -9.70 5.39
N HIS A 28 16.80 -8.55 4.90
CA HIS A 28 16.11 -7.77 3.87
C HIS A 28 16.60 -8.14 2.47
N ILE A 29 15.67 -8.54 1.61
CA ILE A 29 15.95 -9.03 0.26
C ILE A 29 15.31 -8.08 -0.77
N PRO A 30 16.09 -7.21 -1.43
CA PRO A 30 15.54 -6.33 -2.46
C PRO A 30 15.08 -7.15 -3.67
N ALA A 31 13.86 -6.89 -4.12
CA ALA A 31 13.30 -7.44 -5.35
C ALA A 31 13.29 -6.39 -6.46
N LEU A 32 13.22 -6.85 -7.71
CA LEU A 32 13.16 -5.97 -8.88
C LEU A 32 11.92 -5.06 -8.87
N ASP A 33 10.77 -5.62 -8.50
CA ASP A 33 9.48 -4.92 -8.47
C ASP A 33 8.57 -5.49 -7.36
N SER A 34 7.44 -4.82 -7.06
CA SER A 34 6.46 -5.31 -6.07
C SER A 34 5.93 -6.71 -6.43
N PRO A 35 5.57 -7.01 -7.70
CA PRO A 35 5.16 -8.36 -8.07
C PRO A 35 6.19 -9.45 -7.74
N ARG A 36 7.48 -9.19 -7.96
CA ARG A 36 8.57 -10.11 -7.65
C ARG A 36 8.71 -10.29 -6.15
N ALA A 37 8.66 -9.21 -5.36
CA ALA A 37 8.68 -9.30 -3.90
C ALA A 37 7.56 -10.21 -3.38
N ILE A 38 6.33 -10.03 -3.87
CA ILE A 38 5.17 -10.84 -3.52
C ILE A 38 5.35 -12.31 -3.94
N LYS A 39 5.83 -12.57 -5.17
CA LYS A 39 6.09 -13.92 -5.69
C LYS A 39 7.17 -14.66 -4.88
N MET A 40 8.15 -13.97 -4.32
CA MET A 40 9.16 -14.58 -3.44
C MET A 40 8.54 -15.19 -2.18
N VAL A 41 7.51 -14.56 -1.62
CA VAL A 41 6.75 -15.11 -0.47
C VAL A 41 6.00 -16.38 -0.89
N ARG A 42 5.30 -16.34 -2.03
CA ARG A 42 4.61 -17.54 -2.57
C ARG A 42 5.58 -18.71 -2.74
N ALA A 43 6.76 -18.44 -3.31
CA ALA A 43 7.80 -19.42 -3.55
C ALA A 43 8.57 -19.87 -2.28
N GLY A 44 8.32 -19.27 -1.10
CA GLY A 44 9.06 -19.57 0.13
C GLY A 44 10.50 -19.04 0.16
N GLN A 45 10.84 -18.14 -0.76
CA GLN A 45 12.14 -17.45 -0.82
C GLN A 45 12.25 -16.30 0.19
N ALA A 46 11.10 -15.75 0.60
CA ALA A 46 10.94 -14.83 1.71
C ALA A 46 9.78 -15.28 2.60
N ASP A 47 9.80 -14.88 3.86
CA ASP A 47 8.72 -15.19 4.82
C ASP A 47 7.60 -14.15 4.70
N PHE A 48 7.98 -12.89 4.45
CA PHE A 48 7.08 -11.76 4.21
C PHE A 48 7.57 -10.86 3.08
N ALA A 49 6.67 -10.04 2.54
CA ALA A 49 6.96 -8.97 1.60
C ALA A 49 6.44 -7.63 2.14
N VAL A 50 7.22 -6.56 2.00
CA VAL A 50 6.76 -5.18 2.20
C VAL A 50 6.72 -4.49 0.85
N VAL A 51 5.53 -4.04 0.46
CA VAL A 51 5.30 -3.40 -0.84
C VAL A 51 4.35 -2.22 -0.70
N PRO A 52 4.53 -1.17 -1.51
CA PRO A 52 3.60 -0.05 -1.50
C PRO A 52 2.28 -0.50 -2.15
N ILE A 53 1.15 -0.05 -1.58
CA ILE A 53 -0.20 -0.36 -2.07
C ILE A 53 -0.96 0.88 -2.52
N GLU A 54 -0.67 2.05 -1.95
CA GLU A 54 -1.35 3.31 -2.22
C GLU A 54 -0.42 4.49 -1.94
N ASN A 55 -0.48 5.51 -2.78
CA ASN A 55 0.18 6.80 -2.58
C ASN A 55 -0.89 7.90 -2.53
N SER A 56 -0.77 8.86 -1.61
CA SER A 56 -1.79 9.91 -1.42
C SER A 56 -1.91 10.89 -2.59
N VAL A 57 -0.91 10.95 -3.48
CA VAL A 57 -0.88 11.80 -4.68
C VAL A 57 -1.29 11.03 -5.93
N GLU A 58 -0.80 9.80 -6.10
CA GLU A 58 -0.97 9.01 -7.34
C GLU A 58 -2.05 7.91 -7.26
N GLY A 59 -2.59 7.64 -6.06
CA GLY A 59 -3.59 6.60 -5.81
C GLY A 59 -2.99 5.20 -5.64
N GLY A 60 -3.79 4.16 -5.89
CA GLY A 60 -3.40 2.78 -5.68
C GLY A 60 -2.36 2.25 -6.68
N ILE A 61 -1.55 1.32 -6.21
CA ILE A 61 -0.46 0.72 -7.01
C ILE A 61 -0.96 -0.56 -7.65
N ASN A 62 -1.44 -0.42 -8.88
CA ASN A 62 -2.06 -1.46 -9.69
C ASN A 62 -1.30 -2.79 -9.68
N ALA A 63 0.02 -2.77 -9.91
CA ALA A 63 0.83 -3.98 -9.97
C ALA A 63 0.83 -4.77 -8.64
N THR A 64 0.81 -4.06 -7.51
CA THR A 64 0.69 -4.66 -6.17
C THR A 64 -0.69 -5.30 -6.01
N LEU A 65 -1.75 -4.54 -6.30
CA LEU A 65 -3.14 -5.00 -6.15
C LEU A 65 -3.45 -6.24 -6.99
N ASP A 66 -3.07 -6.21 -8.26
CA ASP A 66 -3.31 -7.30 -9.20
C ASP A 66 -2.52 -8.56 -8.81
N THR A 67 -1.27 -8.40 -8.39
CA THR A 67 -0.43 -9.54 -7.97
C THR A 67 -0.92 -10.15 -6.66
N LEU A 68 -1.39 -9.33 -5.72
CA LEU A 68 -1.92 -9.81 -4.45
C LEU A 68 -3.24 -10.56 -4.66
N ALA A 69 -4.13 -10.05 -5.51
CA ALA A 69 -5.42 -10.68 -5.84
C ALA A 69 -5.31 -11.96 -6.71
N ALA A 70 -4.13 -12.20 -7.31
CA ALA A 70 -3.85 -13.40 -8.09
C ALA A 70 -3.67 -14.63 -7.18
N GLY A 71 -4.78 -15.20 -6.70
CA GLY A 71 -4.81 -16.36 -5.80
C GLY A 71 -5.41 -16.03 -4.44
N SER A 72 -5.33 -16.98 -3.50
CA SER A 72 -5.79 -16.84 -2.12
C SER A 72 -4.76 -17.36 -1.11
N ASP A 73 -3.51 -17.48 -1.54
CA ASP A 73 -2.39 -18.04 -0.78
C ASP A 73 -1.63 -17.01 0.04
N LEU A 74 -2.04 -15.73 -0.04
CA LEU A 74 -1.41 -14.60 0.64
C LEU A 74 -2.44 -13.77 1.40
N LEU A 75 -2.01 -13.20 2.53
CA LEU A 75 -2.78 -12.26 3.32
C LEU A 75 -1.91 -11.06 3.72
N ILE A 76 -2.55 -9.92 3.90
CA ILE A 76 -1.98 -8.73 4.53
C ILE A 76 -2.09 -8.92 6.06
N TYR A 77 -0.97 -8.72 6.74
CA TYR A 77 -0.83 -8.86 8.20
C TYR A 77 -0.70 -7.52 8.92
N GLY A 78 -0.47 -6.44 8.18
CA GLY A 78 -0.31 -5.10 8.72
C GLY A 78 -0.07 -4.09 7.60
N GLU A 79 -0.15 -2.82 7.95
CA GLU A 79 0.20 -1.70 7.08
C GLU A 79 1.09 -0.70 7.83
N VAL A 80 1.80 0.11 7.07
CA VAL A 80 2.59 1.22 7.59
C VAL A 80 2.47 2.42 6.66
N LEU A 81 2.50 3.61 7.25
CA LEU A 81 2.47 4.89 6.53
C LEU A 81 3.86 5.51 6.58
N VAL A 82 4.36 5.92 5.42
CA VAL A 82 5.64 6.62 5.31
C VAL A 82 5.42 7.98 4.67
N ASP A 83 5.80 9.01 5.39
CA ASP A 83 5.83 10.38 4.88
C ASP A 83 6.88 10.50 3.76
N ILE A 84 6.45 11.02 2.62
CA ILE A 84 7.28 11.15 1.44
C ILE A 84 7.91 12.54 1.43
N ALA A 85 9.08 12.60 2.05
CA ALA A 85 9.96 13.76 2.01
C ALA A 85 11.15 13.51 1.08
N PHE A 86 11.41 14.44 0.17
CA PHE A 86 12.57 14.40 -0.70
C PHE A 86 13.69 15.28 -0.15
N THR A 87 14.91 14.80 -0.32
CA THR A 87 16.17 15.47 -0.04
C THR A 87 16.90 15.67 -1.36
N LEU A 88 17.33 16.90 -1.63
CA LEU A 88 18.29 17.21 -2.68
C LEU A 88 19.67 16.79 -2.17
N ALA A 89 20.16 15.64 -2.65
CA ALA A 89 21.41 15.05 -2.23
C ALA A 89 22.48 15.19 -3.31
N VAL A 90 23.73 15.44 -2.89
CA VAL A 90 24.89 15.70 -3.74
C VAL A 90 26.13 14.96 -3.23
N ARG A 91 27.21 14.92 -4.01
CA ARG A 91 28.51 14.47 -3.46
C ARG A 91 29.05 15.52 -2.47
N PRO A 92 29.79 15.11 -1.42
CA PRO A 92 30.34 16.04 -0.45
C PRO A 92 31.12 17.18 -1.11
N GLY A 93 30.80 18.42 -0.72
CA GLY A 93 31.44 19.63 -1.24
C GLY A 93 30.87 20.18 -2.56
N THR A 94 29.91 19.52 -3.18
CA THR A 94 29.12 20.10 -4.30
C THR A 94 28.18 21.17 -3.77
N LYS A 95 28.15 22.34 -4.41
CA LYS A 95 27.28 23.46 -4.05
C LYS A 95 26.04 23.51 -4.91
N LEU A 96 25.04 24.28 -4.47
CA LEU A 96 23.79 24.48 -5.19
C LEU A 96 24.01 25.06 -6.59
N GLU A 97 24.97 25.98 -6.73
CA GLU A 97 25.35 26.64 -7.98
C GLU A 97 25.97 25.70 -9.02
N ASP A 98 26.48 24.54 -8.60
CA ASP A 98 27.08 23.54 -9.49
C ASP A 98 26.03 22.65 -10.17
N ILE A 99 24.77 22.70 -9.72
CA ILE A 99 23.72 21.77 -10.14
C ILE A 99 23.10 22.21 -11.46
N THR A 100 23.42 21.48 -12.53
CA THR A 100 22.81 21.68 -13.86
C THR A 100 21.88 20.54 -14.25
N HIS A 101 22.13 19.34 -13.72
CA HIS A 101 21.33 18.15 -13.99
C HIS A 101 21.00 17.42 -12.68
N ILE A 102 19.75 16.97 -12.57
CA ILE A 102 19.27 16.15 -11.45
C ILE A 102 18.79 14.81 -12.00
N SER A 103 19.31 13.70 -11.45
CA SER A 103 18.79 12.37 -11.76
C SER A 103 17.91 11.84 -10.65
N THR A 104 16.66 11.51 -10.98
CA THR A 104 15.69 10.89 -10.05
C THR A 104 14.55 10.21 -10.82
N HIS A 105 13.72 9.47 -10.11
CA HIS A 105 12.50 8.89 -10.65
C HIS A 105 11.48 9.98 -11.04
N GLN A 106 10.69 9.72 -12.10
CA GLN A 106 9.70 10.68 -12.63
C GLN A 106 8.69 11.17 -11.58
N ALA A 107 8.27 10.28 -10.68
CA ALA A 107 7.35 10.62 -9.58
C ALA A 107 7.97 11.66 -8.63
N ALA A 108 9.23 11.44 -8.21
CA ALA A 108 9.95 12.36 -7.33
C ALA A 108 10.17 13.73 -8.01
N TRP A 109 10.56 13.72 -9.28
CA TRP A 109 10.69 14.94 -10.07
C TRP A 109 9.37 15.74 -10.13
N THR A 110 8.26 15.05 -10.40
CA THR A 110 6.94 15.69 -10.48
C THR A 110 6.49 16.27 -9.15
N GLN A 111 6.83 15.62 -8.04
CA GLN A 111 6.48 16.06 -6.68
C GLN A 111 7.42 17.13 -6.11
N CYS A 112 8.48 17.54 -6.81
CA CYS A 112 9.40 18.60 -6.36
C CYS A 112 9.49 19.77 -7.36
N ARG A 113 8.59 19.80 -8.36
CA ARG A 113 8.75 20.66 -9.53
C ARG A 113 8.61 22.14 -9.18
N ASN A 114 7.72 22.48 -8.25
CA ASN A 114 7.53 23.88 -7.86
C ASN A 114 8.74 24.38 -7.09
N TRP A 115 9.27 23.59 -6.16
CA TRP A 115 10.51 23.92 -5.45
C TRP A 115 11.68 24.10 -6.43
N LEU A 116 11.86 23.16 -7.36
CA LEU A 116 12.89 23.25 -8.39
C LEU A 116 12.73 24.49 -9.27
N GLY A 117 11.50 24.83 -9.70
CA GLY A 117 11.26 26.01 -10.52
C GLY A 117 11.60 27.34 -9.83
N VAL A 118 11.57 27.38 -8.49
CA VAL A 118 11.96 28.56 -7.71
C VAL A 118 13.47 28.62 -7.46
N HIS A 119 14.10 27.48 -7.17
CA HIS A 119 15.48 27.43 -6.67
C HIS A 119 16.52 27.05 -7.74
N LEU A 120 16.12 26.32 -8.77
CA LEU A 120 16.96 25.76 -9.82
C LEU A 120 16.19 25.81 -11.18
N PRO A 121 15.82 26.99 -11.69
CA PRO A 121 14.89 27.13 -12.81
C PRO A 121 15.39 26.52 -14.13
N ASP A 122 16.71 26.44 -14.32
CA ASP A 122 17.34 25.95 -15.55
C ASP A 122 17.80 24.47 -15.45
N VAL A 123 17.45 23.78 -14.37
CA VAL A 123 17.94 22.41 -14.13
C VAL A 123 17.25 21.39 -15.03
N VAL A 124 18.04 20.47 -15.58
CA VAL A 124 17.58 19.41 -16.48
C VAL A 124 17.32 18.12 -15.69
N HIS A 125 16.15 17.53 -15.91
CA HIS A 125 15.83 16.20 -15.37
C HIS A 125 16.43 15.09 -16.22
N LEU A 126 17.20 14.21 -15.58
CA LEU A 126 17.67 12.94 -16.15
C LEU A 126 16.90 11.77 -15.51
N PRO A 127 15.92 11.16 -16.20
CA PRO A 127 15.10 10.11 -15.61
C PRO A 127 15.92 8.91 -15.15
N ALA A 128 15.70 8.50 -13.89
CA ALA A 128 16.25 7.27 -13.31
C ALA A 128 15.15 6.22 -13.11
N THR A 129 15.55 4.95 -13.06
CA THR A 129 14.62 3.81 -12.80
C THR A 129 14.05 3.82 -11.38
N SER A 130 14.74 4.45 -10.44
CA SER A 130 14.26 4.71 -9.08
C SER A 130 15.01 5.90 -8.49
N THR A 131 14.51 6.47 -7.39
CA THR A 131 15.22 7.52 -6.63
C THR A 131 16.58 7.00 -6.14
N ALA A 132 16.58 5.79 -5.55
CA ALA A 132 17.79 5.14 -5.08
C ALA A 132 18.81 4.80 -6.19
N ALA A 133 18.36 4.49 -7.41
CA ALA A 133 19.27 4.30 -8.55
C ALA A 133 19.99 5.61 -8.93
N GLY A 134 19.31 6.75 -8.84
CA GLY A 134 19.93 8.07 -9.01
C GLY A 134 21.00 8.35 -7.96
N ALA A 135 20.73 8.05 -6.68
CA ALA A 135 21.75 8.17 -5.63
C ALA A 135 22.93 7.21 -5.81
N ALA A 136 22.67 5.96 -6.14
CA ALA A 136 23.72 4.96 -6.37
C ALA A 136 24.65 5.38 -7.52
N GLY A 137 24.08 5.90 -8.62
CA GLY A 137 24.88 6.40 -9.74
C GLY A 137 25.67 7.67 -9.40
N LEU A 138 25.14 8.55 -8.55
CA LEU A 138 25.85 9.75 -8.09
C LEU A 138 27.05 9.41 -7.19
N ALA A 139 26.88 8.40 -6.33
CA ALA A 139 27.88 7.96 -5.38
C ALA A 139 28.97 7.07 -5.99
N ALA A 140 28.75 6.53 -7.20
CA ALA A 140 29.74 5.73 -7.90
C ALA A 140 30.93 6.56 -8.40
N ASP A 141 32.06 5.89 -8.62
CA ASP A 141 33.25 6.51 -9.19
C ASP A 141 32.99 7.04 -10.61
N GLY A 142 33.47 8.25 -10.88
CA GLY A 142 33.36 8.92 -12.19
C GLY A 142 32.29 10.00 -12.26
N GLU A 143 32.03 10.46 -13.48
CA GLU A 143 31.08 11.52 -13.77
C GLU A 143 29.81 10.95 -14.41
N PRO A 144 28.70 10.84 -13.65
CA PRO A 144 27.49 10.19 -14.15
C PRO A 144 26.64 11.12 -15.04
N GLY A 145 27.11 12.35 -15.29
CA GLY A 145 26.41 13.36 -16.10
C GLY A 145 25.39 14.20 -15.32
N TYR A 146 25.33 14.06 -14.00
CA TYR A 146 24.49 14.88 -13.11
C TYR A 146 25.17 15.12 -11.77
N GLN A 147 24.78 16.18 -11.08
CA GLN A 147 25.43 16.65 -9.85
C GLN A 147 24.58 16.42 -8.61
N ALA A 148 23.29 16.15 -8.80
CA ALA A 148 22.35 16.02 -7.70
C ALA A 148 21.28 14.96 -7.97
N THR A 149 20.65 14.50 -6.92
CA THR A 149 19.52 13.57 -6.96
C THR A 149 18.45 13.98 -5.94
N LEU A 150 17.20 13.62 -6.22
CA LEU A 150 16.08 13.79 -5.29
C LEU A 150 15.73 12.42 -4.71
N VAL A 151 16.00 12.23 -3.42
CA VAL A 151 15.93 10.92 -2.76
C VAL A 151 15.39 11.01 -1.34
N SER A 152 15.11 9.88 -0.71
CA SER A 152 14.82 9.84 0.73
C SER A 152 16.08 10.22 1.53
N ALA A 153 15.91 10.74 2.74
CA ALA A 153 17.02 10.97 3.66
C ALA A 153 17.83 9.68 3.93
N LEU A 154 17.12 8.53 4.02
CA LEU A 154 17.74 7.21 4.14
C LEU A 154 18.70 6.91 2.99
N ALA A 155 18.30 7.16 1.74
CA ALA A 155 19.16 6.95 0.58
C ALA A 155 20.39 7.88 0.62
N ALA A 156 20.21 9.16 0.92
CA ALA A 156 21.32 10.10 1.00
C ALA A 156 22.39 9.60 1.99
N GLN A 157 21.98 9.19 3.19
CA GLN A 157 22.87 8.61 4.19
C GLN A 157 23.52 7.31 3.71
N GLN A 158 22.72 6.37 3.19
CA GLN A 158 23.19 5.03 2.82
C GLN A 158 24.23 5.07 1.69
N TYR A 159 24.11 6.03 0.77
CA TYR A 159 25.03 6.22 -0.35
C TYR A 159 26.14 7.24 -0.05
N GLY A 160 26.26 7.74 1.18
CA GLY A 160 27.32 8.69 1.57
C GLY A 160 27.22 10.05 0.88
N LEU A 161 26.01 10.45 0.49
CA LEU A 161 25.73 11.74 -0.14
C LEU A 161 25.42 12.80 0.91
N GLU A 162 25.78 14.05 0.62
CA GLU A 162 25.48 15.21 1.44
C GLU A 162 24.06 15.73 1.14
N ALA A 163 23.26 15.95 2.19
CA ALA A 163 21.94 16.55 2.08
C ALA A 163 22.06 18.07 1.96
N LEU A 164 22.00 18.59 0.73
CA LEU A 164 22.11 20.02 0.48
C LEU A 164 20.86 20.77 0.93
N ARG A 165 19.68 20.18 0.69
CA ARG A 165 18.38 20.67 1.14
C ARG A 165 17.45 19.50 1.43
N GLU A 166 16.78 19.55 2.57
CA GLU A 166 15.73 18.60 2.96
C GLU A 166 14.34 19.21 2.73
N GLY A 167 13.32 18.37 2.61
CA GLY A 167 11.93 18.82 2.52
C GLY A 167 11.61 19.60 1.23
N VAL A 168 12.16 19.16 0.10
CA VAL A 168 11.96 19.83 -1.21
C VAL A 168 10.71 19.35 -1.96
N ALA A 169 9.84 18.58 -1.29
CA ALA A 169 8.57 18.13 -1.84
C ALA A 169 7.57 19.29 -1.88
N ASP A 170 6.80 19.38 -2.96
CA ASP A 170 5.76 20.39 -3.17
C ASP A 170 4.57 20.17 -2.21
N ASN A 171 4.30 18.92 -1.83
CA ASN A 171 3.29 18.56 -0.84
C ASN A 171 3.96 17.93 0.40
N PRO A 172 4.03 18.65 1.54
CA PRO A 172 4.61 18.12 2.77
C PRO A 172 3.78 17.00 3.41
N ASP A 173 2.49 16.89 3.05
CA ASP A 173 1.56 15.89 3.56
C ASP A 173 1.48 14.64 2.64
N ALA A 174 2.44 14.49 1.72
CA ALA A 174 2.51 13.32 0.85
C ALA A 174 2.85 12.07 1.68
N VAL A 175 2.05 11.01 1.56
CA VAL A 175 2.21 9.76 2.32
C VAL A 175 2.06 8.59 1.37
N THR A 176 2.90 7.57 1.54
CA THR A 176 2.72 6.28 0.89
C THR A 176 2.38 5.21 1.92
N ARG A 177 1.34 4.43 1.63
CA ARG A 177 0.91 3.30 2.42
C ARG A 177 1.56 2.03 1.88
N PHE A 178 2.17 1.27 2.79
CA PHE A 178 2.79 -0.01 2.52
C PHE A 178 2.08 -1.11 3.29
N VAL A 179 2.11 -2.32 2.77
CA VAL A 179 1.49 -3.49 3.39
C VAL A 179 2.51 -4.59 3.62
N LEU A 180 2.37 -5.28 4.75
CA LEU A 180 3.10 -6.49 5.10
C LEU A 180 2.31 -7.70 4.63
N ILE A 181 2.84 -8.42 3.64
CA ILE A 181 2.20 -9.58 3.02
C ILE A 181 2.92 -10.85 3.45
N GLY A 182 2.17 -11.88 3.85
CA GLY A 182 2.69 -13.20 4.18
C GLY A 182 1.83 -14.30 3.56
N LYS A 183 2.27 -15.56 3.67
CA LYS A 183 1.42 -16.70 3.32
C LYS A 183 0.14 -16.71 4.15
N ALA A 184 -0.96 -17.19 3.56
CA ALA A 184 -2.22 -17.33 4.27
C ALA A 184 -2.05 -18.22 5.51
N GLY A 185 -2.57 -17.75 6.63
CA GLY A 185 -2.33 -18.32 7.95
C GLY A 185 -3.22 -17.68 9.01
N LYS A 186 -2.80 -17.79 10.27
CA LYS A 186 -3.54 -17.22 11.40
C LYS A 186 -3.51 -15.69 11.31
N LEU A 187 -4.70 -15.07 11.26
CA LEU A 187 -4.83 -13.61 11.29
C LEU A 187 -4.32 -13.03 12.61
N PRO A 188 -3.83 -11.77 12.61
CA PRO A 188 -3.60 -11.04 13.85
C PRO A 188 -4.92 -10.93 14.65
N PRO A 189 -4.85 -10.81 15.99
CA PRO A 189 -6.04 -10.55 16.80
C PRO A 189 -6.68 -9.20 16.42
N ARG A 190 -8.02 -9.13 16.49
CA ARG A 190 -8.73 -7.85 16.30
C ARG A 190 -8.30 -6.84 17.37
N THR A 191 -8.12 -5.59 16.95
CA THR A 191 -7.72 -4.47 17.80
C THR A 191 -8.87 -3.48 18.03
N GLY A 192 -9.92 -3.55 17.22
CA GLY A 192 -10.99 -2.54 17.17
C GLY A 192 -10.60 -1.31 16.35
N SER A 193 -9.41 -1.30 15.77
CA SER A 193 -8.93 -0.37 14.75
C SER A 193 -8.28 -1.19 13.63
N ASP A 194 -9.11 -1.94 12.93
CA ASP A 194 -8.66 -2.91 11.94
C ASP A 194 -9.18 -2.55 10.55
N LYS A 195 -8.44 -2.95 9.53
CA LYS A 195 -8.88 -2.92 8.14
C LYS A 195 -9.01 -4.35 7.63
N THR A 196 -9.98 -4.55 6.75
CA THR A 196 -10.15 -5.77 5.97
C THR A 196 -10.08 -5.43 4.49
N THR A 197 -9.11 -6.01 3.78
CA THR A 197 -8.93 -5.77 2.34
C THR A 197 -9.54 -6.90 1.52
N LEU A 198 -10.27 -6.53 0.46
CA LEU A 198 -10.97 -7.43 -0.44
C LEU A 198 -10.69 -7.08 -1.90
N MET A 199 -10.72 -8.08 -2.77
CA MET A 199 -10.90 -7.90 -4.21
C MET A 199 -12.24 -8.52 -4.61
N VAL A 200 -13.18 -7.71 -5.12
CA VAL A 200 -14.54 -8.15 -5.42
C VAL A 200 -14.84 -7.97 -6.89
N GLN A 201 -15.17 -9.05 -7.60
CA GLN A 201 -15.58 -8.98 -9.01
C GLN A 201 -17.07 -8.62 -9.10
N LEU A 202 -17.42 -7.71 -10.00
CA LEU A 202 -18.83 -7.45 -10.30
C LEU A 202 -19.44 -8.59 -11.13
N PRO A 203 -20.74 -8.88 -10.94
CA PRO A 203 -21.45 -9.87 -11.74
C PRO A 203 -21.64 -9.45 -13.20
N SER A 204 -21.78 -8.14 -13.45
CA SER A 204 -22.15 -7.55 -14.73
C SER A 204 -21.61 -6.12 -14.83
N ASP A 205 -21.46 -5.62 -16.06
CA ASP A 205 -21.14 -4.21 -16.36
C ASP A 205 -22.41 -3.41 -16.66
N GLU A 206 -23.28 -3.31 -15.65
CA GLU A 206 -24.56 -2.61 -15.77
C GLU A 206 -24.70 -1.52 -14.71
N ALA A 207 -25.53 -0.52 -15.02
CA ALA A 207 -25.83 0.56 -14.09
C ALA A 207 -26.40 -0.02 -12.78
N GLY A 208 -25.77 0.31 -11.65
CA GLY A 208 -26.17 -0.17 -10.33
C GLY A 208 -25.41 -1.40 -9.82
N ALA A 209 -24.63 -2.10 -10.64
CA ALA A 209 -23.86 -3.28 -10.18
C ALA A 209 -22.90 -2.93 -9.02
N LEU A 210 -22.17 -1.81 -9.14
CA LEU A 210 -21.32 -1.28 -8.08
C LEU A 210 -22.13 -0.88 -6.84
N LEU A 211 -23.29 -0.24 -7.01
CA LEU A 211 -24.15 0.17 -5.90
C LEU A 211 -24.63 -1.05 -5.10
N ASN A 212 -25.11 -2.09 -5.78
CA ASN A 212 -25.59 -3.32 -5.14
C ASN A 212 -24.49 -4.01 -4.31
N MET A 213 -23.24 -3.95 -4.78
CA MET A 213 -22.08 -4.41 -4.01
C MET A 213 -21.83 -3.53 -2.78
N LEU A 214 -21.80 -2.20 -2.96
CA LEU A 214 -21.59 -1.23 -1.88
C LEU A 214 -22.67 -1.29 -0.79
N GLU A 215 -23.91 -1.62 -1.17
CA GLU A 215 -25.01 -1.83 -0.25
C GLU A 215 -24.74 -2.96 0.73
N GLN A 216 -23.93 -3.97 0.37
CA GLN A 216 -23.55 -5.03 1.32
C GLN A 216 -22.81 -4.46 2.53
N PHE A 217 -21.94 -3.47 2.33
CA PHE A 217 -21.21 -2.78 3.40
C PHE A 217 -22.11 -1.79 4.13
N LYS A 218 -22.79 -0.92 3.38
CA LYS A 218 -23.64 0.14 3.93
C LYS A 218 -24.73 -0.41 4.85
N ALA A 219 -25.42 -1.47 4.43
CA ALA A 219 -26.52 -2.07 5.21
C ALA A 219 -26.07 -2.63 6.57
N ARG A 220 -24.76 -2.89 6.74
CA ARG A 220 -24.15 -3.44 7.95
C ARG A 220 -23.32 -2.41 8.71
N GLY A 221 -23.41 -1.14 8.32
CA GLY A 221 -22.68 -0.04 8.96
C GLY A 221 -21.16 -0.15 8.86
N VAL A 222 -20.65 -0.79 7.80
CA VAL A 222 -19.21 -0.90 7.54
C VAL A 222 -18.76 0.26 6.67
N ASN A 223 -17.81 1.05 7.17
CA ASN A 223 -17.19 2.14 6.41
C ASN A 223 -16.12 1.60 5.45
N LEU A 224 -15.91 2.28 4.32
CA LEU A 224 -14.84 1.97 3.38
C LEU A 224 -13.80 3.09 3.43
N SER A 225 -12.53 2.73 3.64
CA SER A 225 -11.42 3.69 3.61
C SER A 225 -10.78 3.81 2.23
N ARG A 226 -11.02 2.84 1.33
CA ARG A 226 -10.51 2.85 -0.05
C ARG A 226 -11.39 2.00 -0.95
N ILE A 227 -11.60 2.46 -2.18
CA ILE A 227 -12.21 1.68 -3.26
C ILE A 227 -11.62 2.06 -4.62
N GLU A 228 -11.17 1.07 -5.38
CA GLU A 228 -10.56 1.27 -6.69
C GLU A 228 -11.01 0.20 -7.68
N SER A 229 -11.38 0.62 -8.90
CA SER A 229 -11.73 -0.28 -9.98
C SER A 229 -10.49 -0.84 -10.68
N ARG A 230 -10.54 -2.12 -11.05
CA ARG A 230 -9.50 -2.85 -11.78
C ARG A 230 -10.14 -3.63 -12.93
N PRO A 231 -9.66 -3.48 -14.18
CA PRO A 231 -10.14 -4.32 -15.26
C PRO A 231 -9.68 -5.78 -15.04
N ILE A 232 -10.59 -6.73 -15.24
CA ILE A 232 -10.26 -8.15 -15.25
C ILE A 232 -9.83 -8.47 -16.67
N GLY A 233 -8.53 -8.71 -16.88
CA GLY A 233 -7.92 -8.83 -18.21
C GLY A 233 -8.37 -10.02 -19.07
N ASP A 234 -9.42 -10.74 -18.68
CA ASP A 234 -9.99 -11.87 -19.44
C ASP A 234 -11.04 -11.43 -20.47
N SER A 235 -11.74 -10.31 -20.26
CA SER A 235 -12.62 -9.70 -21.27
C SER A 235 -12.91 -8.23 -20.98
N LEU A 236 -13.17 -7.43 -22.02
CA LEU A 236 -13.64 -6.04 -21.87
C LEU A 236 -14.97 -5.97 -21.10
N GLY A 237 -15.14 -4.91 -20.30
CA GLY A 237 -16.33 -4.69 -19.47
C GLY A 237 -16.33 -5.44 -18.14
N ARG A 238 -15.37 -6.31 -17.86
CA ARG A 238 -15.30 -6.99 -16.56
C ARG A 238 -14.40 -6.23 -15.59
N TYR A 239 -14.96 -5.92 -14.43
CA TYR A 239 -14.27 -5.16 -13.39
C TYR A 239 -14.27 -5.88 -12.05
N ALA A 240 -13.15 -5.74 -11.36
CA ALA A 240 -13.00 -6.03 -9.96
C ALA A 240 -12.77 -4.73 -9.17
N PHE A 241 -13.10 -4.74 -7.89
CA PHE A 241 -12.92 -3.61 -6.99
C PHE A 241 -12.03 -4.02 -5.84
N SER A 242 -10.91 -3.31 -5.70
CA SER A 242 -10.02 -3.40 -4.55
C SER A 242 -10.56 -2.50 -3.45
N ILE A 243 -10.92 -3.07 -2.31
CA ILE A 243 -11.67 -2.40 -1.26
C ILE A 243 -10.94 -2.57 0.07
N ASP A 244 -10.81 -1.50 0.84
CA ASP A 244 -10.47 -1.58 2.26
C ASP A 244 -11.70 -1.19 3.08
N ALA A 245 -12.13 -2.10 3.95
CA ALA A 245 -13.27 -1.94 4.83
C ALA A 245 -12.82 -1.83 6.29
N GLU A 246 -13.45 -0.95 7.06
CA GLU A 246 -13.16 -0.78 8.49
C GLU A 246 -13.80 -1.88 9.33
N GLY A 247 -12.94 -2.74 9.88
CA GLY A 247 -13.31 -3.85 10.74
C GLY A 247 -12.43 -5.06 10.50
N HIS A 248 -12.59 -6.05 11.37
CA HIS A 248 -11.85 -7.30 11.35
C HIS A 248 -12.74 -8.46 10.91
N LEU A 249 -12.17 -9.53 10.33
CA LEU A 249 -12.91 -10.76 9.99
C LEU A 249 -13.68 -11.35 11.19
N MET A 250 -13.21 -11.08 12.41
CA MET A 250 -13.84 -11.57 13.64
C MET A 250 -15.05 -10.75 14.07
N ASP A 251 -15.37 -9.64 13.40
CA ASP A 251 -16.54 -8.82 13.68
C ASP A 251 -17.76 -9.35 12.91
N GLU A 252 -18.90 -9.46 13.58
CA GLU A 252 -20.13 -10.03 13.00
C GLU A 252 -20.57 -9.28 11.74
N ARG A 253 -20.44 -7.95 11.75
CA ARG A 253 -20.78 -7.11 10.60
C ARG A 253 -19.91 -7.39 9.37
N ILE A 254 -18.62 -7.69 9.54
CA ILE A 254 -17.70 -8.01 8.43
C ILE A 254 -18.02 -9.40 7.89
N GLN A 255 -18.26 -10.38 8.77
CA GLN A 255 -18.70 -11.72 8.34
C GLN A 255 -19.99 -11.65 7.54
N SER A 256 -20.95 -10.84 8.02
CA SER A 256 -22.22 -10.63 7.33
C SER A 256 -22.04 -9.94 5.96
N VAL A 257 -21.10 -9.00 5.83
CA VAL A 257 -20.71 -8.42 4.53
C VAL A 257 -20.19 -9.50 3.60
N LEU A 258 -19.25 -10.32 4.06
CA LEU A 258 -18.63 -11.39 3.25
C LEU A 258 -19.68 -12.40 2.77
N ILE A 259 -20.63 -12.80 3.63
CA ILE A 259 -21.76 -13.64 3.25
C ILE A 259 -22.61 -12.96 2.18
N GLY A 260 -22.90 -11.67 2.34
CA GLY A 260 -23.65 -10.87 1.37
C GLY A 260 -22.98 -10.83 0.00
N LEU A 261 -21.69 -10.47 -0.02
CA LEU A 261 -20.88 -10.40 -1.24
C LEU A 261 -20.76 -11.77 -1.92
N HIS A 262 -20.46 -12.84 -1.17
CA HIS A 262 -20.27 -14.17 -1.71
C HIS A 262 -21.53 -14.73 -2.40
N ARG A 263 -22.72 -14.27 -2.00
CA ARG A 263 -23.99 -14.67 -2.63
C ARG A 263 -24.25 -14.00 -3.97
N VAL A 264 -23.72 -12.79 -4.20
CA VAL A 264 -24.12 -11.93 -5.34
C VAL A 264 -22.98 -11.60 -6.28
N CYS A 265 -21.74 -11.69 -5.82
CA CYS A 265 -20.54 -11.42 -6.61
C CYS A 265 -19.92 -12.73 -7.11
N PRO A 266 -19.50 -12.83 -8.38
CA PRO A 266 -18.92 -14.06 -8.93
C PRO A 266 -17.65 -14.51 -8.22
N LYS A 267 -16.89 -13.55 -7.68
CA LYS A 267 -15.65 -13.83 -6.97
C LYS A 267 -15.38 -12.76 -5.93
N VAL A 268 -15.09 -13.21 -4.72
CA VAL A 268 -14.65 -12.39 -3.59
C VAL A 268 -13.34 -12.98 -3.10
N THR A 269 -12.24 -12.25 -3.27
CA THR A 269 -10.95 -12.64 -2.71
C THR A 269 -10.73 -11.87 -1.41
N PHE A 270 -10.64 -12.60 -0.30
CA PHE A 270 -10.24 -12.05 0.99
C PHE A 270 -8.71 -11.90 1.04
N LEU A 271 -8.23 -10.69 1.34
CA LEU A 271 -6.80 -10.36 1.34
C LEU A 271 -6.25 -10.09 2.75
N GLY A 272 -7.03 -10.30 3.80
CA GLY A 272 -6.58 -10.18 5.19
C GLY A 272 -7.40 -9.19 6.00
N SER A 273 -7.34 -9.37 7.32
CA SER A 273 -7.77 -8.40 8.31
C SER A 273 -6.59 -8.11 9.23
N TYR A 274 -6.29 -6.82 9.45
CA TYR A 274 -5.05 -6.41 10.10
C TYR A 274 -5.21 -5.03 10.77
N PRO A 275 -4.35 -4.70 11.76
CA PRO A 275 -4.40 -3.40 12.43
C PRO A 275 -4.19 -2.24 11.46
N SER A 276 -4.99 -1.19 11.59
CA SER A 276 -4.84 0.08 10.87
C SER A 276 -3.63 0.85 11.40
N ALA A 277 -2.84 1.45 10.51
CA ALA A 277 -1.69 2.26 10.90
C ALA A 277 -2.09 3.55 11.65
N ASP A 278 -3.32 4.06 11.43
CA ASP A 278 -3.79 5.29 12.08
C ASP A 278 -4.33 5.07 13.52
N GLY A 279 -4.50 3.81 13.93
CA GLY A 279 -4.98 3.43 15.27
C GLY A 279 -6.36 3.97 15.63
N ARG A 280 -7.14 4.50 14.67
CA ARG A 280 -8.46 5.07 14.95
C ARG A 280 -9.46 3.98 15.33
N ARG A 281 -9.97 4.04 16.55
CA ARG A 281 -10.97 3.09 17.03
C ARG A 281 -12.25 3.21 16.23
N ILE A 282 -12.76 2.08 15.76
CA ILE A 282 -14.02 2.03 15.03
C ILE A 282 -15.17 1.94 16.02
N HIS A 283 -16.12 2.86 15.89
CA HIS A 283 -17.36 2.84 16.66
C HIS A 283 -18.47 2.27 15.78
N PRO A 284 -18.99 1.05 16.08
CA PRO A 284 -20.13 0.51 15.35
C PRO A 284 -21.32 1.47 15.42
N ARG A 285 -22.08 1.53 14.32
CA ARG A 285 -23.33 2.28 14.30
C ARG A 285 -24.38 1.53 15.14
N PRO A 286 -25.43 2.21 15.63
CA PRO A 286 -26.53 1.53 16.31
C PRO A 286 -27.08 0.37 15.45
N GLY A 287 -27.23 -0.81 16.06
CA GLY A 287 -27.71 -2.01 15.36
C GLY A 287 -26.64 -2.77 14.57
N THR A 288 -25.36 -2.38 14.68
CA THR A 288 -24.26 -3.04 13.94
C THR A 288 -23.10 -3.50 14.81
N SER A 289 -23.30 -3.56 16.13
CA SER A 289 -22.37 -4.20 17.06
C SER A 289 -22.50 -5.73 17.02
N ASP A 290 -21.49 -6.47 17.51
CA ASP A 290 -21.55 -7.93 17.59
C ASP A 290 -22.78 -8.40 18.40
N ASP A 291 -23.07 -7.75 19.52
CA ASP A 291 -24.23 -8.08 20.37
C ASP A 291 -25.57 -7.89 19.63
N ASP A 292 -25.69 -6.87 18.77
CA ASP A 292 -26.88 -6.65 17.94
C ASP A 292 -27.09 -7.81 16.96
N PHE A 293 -26.01 -8.26 16.30
CA PHE A 293 -26.06 -9.38 15.36
C PHE A 293 -26.38 -10.71 16.06
N LEU A 294 -25.73 -10.99 17.20
CA LEU A 294 -25.95 -12.20 17.99
C LEU A 294 -27.37 -12.23 18.57
N GLY A 295 -27.85 -11.09 19.10
CA GLY A 295 -29.22 -10.95 19.59
C GLY A 295 -30.27 -11.16 18.49
N ALA A 296 -30.06 -10.57 17.31
CA ALA A 296 -30.93 -10.76 16.16
C ALA A 296 -30.95 -12.23 15.68
N ARG A 297 -29.79 -12.91 15.67
CA ARG A 297 -29.68 -14.33 15.32
C ARG A 297 -30.49 -15.20 16.29
N ALA A 298 -30.24 -15.03 17.59
CA ALA A 298 -30.94 -15.79 18.64
C ALA A 298 -32.47 -15.60 18.58
N TRP A 299 -32.92 -14.37 18.28
CA TRP A 299 -34.35 -14.11 18.09
C TRP A 299 -34.93 -14.87 16.89
N VAL A 300 -34.26 -14.89 15.75
CA VAL A 300 -34.68 -15.66 14.57
C VAL A 300 -34.69 -17.17 14.87
N ASP A 301 -33.67 -17.68 15.54
CA ASP A 301 -33.59 -19.09 15.91
C ASP A 301 -34.79 -19.50 16.79
N SER A 302 -35.19 -18.62 17.74
CA SER A 302 -36.40 -18.84 18.57
C SER A 302 -37.72 -18.89 17.77
N LEU A 303 -37.81 -18.21 16.64
CA LEU A 303 -38.99 -18.24 15.76
C LEU A 303 -39.02 -19.55 14.96
N VAL A 304 -37.86 -19.99 14.49
CA VAL A 304 -37.71 -21.25 13.75
C VAL A 304 -38.03 -22.44 14.65
N GLU A 305 -37.53 -22.46 15.88
CA GLU A 305 -37.81 -23.51 16.86
C GLU A 305 -39.30 -23.61 17.19
N ARG A 306 -39.99 -22.47 17.37
CA ARG A 306 -41.45 -22.44 17.60
C ARG A 306 -42.28 -22.94 16.41
N SER A 307 -41.69 -22.96 15.22
CA SER A 307 -42.37 -23.34 13.98
C SER A 307 -42.13 -24.80 13.56
N ARG A 308 -41.34 -25.54 14.34
CA ARG A 308 -41.10 -26.98 14.17
C ARG A 308 -41.99 -27.79 15.10
#